data_AF-A0A970APN8-F1
#
_entry.id   AF-A0A970APN8-F1
#
_cell.length_a   1.000
_cell.length_b   1.000
_cell.length_c   1.000
_cell.angle_alpha   90.00
_cell.angle_beta   90.00
_cell.angle_gamma   90.00
#
_symmetry.space_group_name_H-M   'P 1'
#
loop_
_entity.id
_entity.type
_entity.pdbx_description
1 polymer ?
#
loop_
_entity_poly.entity_id
_entity_poly.type
_entity_poly.pdbx_seq_one_letter_code
_entity_poly.pdbx_strand_id
1 'polypeptide(L)'
;MRTVWIALGLLILILLASSGLYWYTSMLYRQLQDSLDRLYKAVETESWSQADREVRGLEEIWARADDAWTPIMDHRQVDLLDESLTRVFTLVELRQKEELLLQLAVSRRLARRLKDMEVPGIGNIF
;
A
#
# COMPACT_ATOMS: atom_id res chain seq x y z
N MET A 1 22.85 36.12 10.33
CA MET A 1 22.38 36.35 8.94
C MET A 1 22.66 35.14 8.04
N ARG A 2 23.92 34.77 7.73
CA ARG A 2 24.23 33.62 6.85
C ARG A 2 23.68 32.28 7.36
N THR A 3 23.78 32.03 8.66
CA THR A 3 23.22 30.84 9.32
C THR A 3 21.70 30.75 9.21
N VAL A 4 21.00 31.89 9.24
CA VAL A 4 19.53 31.96 9.09
C VAL A 4 19.11 31.58 7.67
N TRP A 5 19.82 32.06 6.65
CA TRP A 5 19.56 31.68 5.26
C TRP A 5 19.85 30.21 4.98
N ILE A 6 20.91 29.65 5.57
CA ILE A 6 21.21 28.22 5.48
C ILE A 6 20.11 27.39 6.15
N ALA A 7 19.69 27.77 7.36
CA ALA A 7 18.62 27.09 8.08
C ALA A 7 17.28 27.17 7.31
N LEU A 8 16.96 28.32 6.73
CA LEU A 8 15.75 28.50 5.93
C LEU A 8 15.79 27.64 4.65
N GLY A 9 16.94 27.58 3.98
CA GLY A 9 17.14 26.71 2.82
C GLY A 9 16.97 25.23 3.17
N LEU A 10 17.54 24.79 4.29
CA LEU A 10 17.41 23.42 4.79
C LEU A 10 15.95 23.09 5.13
N LEU A 11 15.24 24.01 5.80
CA LEU A 11 13.83 23.84 6.14
C LEU A 11 12.97 23.67 4.89
N ILE A 12 13.17 24.51 3.87
CA ILE A 12 12.45 24.41 2.59
C ILE A 12 12.74 23.07 1.91
N LEU A 13 14.01 22.63 1.91
CA LEU A 13 14.39 21.33 1.34
C LEU A 13 13.67 20.17 2.02
N ILE A 14 13.62 20.17 3.36
CA ILE A 14 12.92 19.14 4.14
C ILE A 14 11.41 19.17 3.82
N LEU A 15 10.79 20.35 3.78
CA LEU A 15 9.37 20.48 3.46
C LEU A 15 9.03 19.96 2.06
N LEU A 16 9.87 20.26 1.07
CA LEU A 16 9.70 19.77 -0.29
C LEU A 16 9.87 18.25 -0.36
N ALA A 17 10.89 17.71 0.30
CA ALA A 17 11.12 16.26 0.35
C ALA A 17 9.96 15.51 1.02
N SER A 18 9.51 15.99 2.19
CA SER A 18 8.38 15.40 2.91
C SER A 18 7.07 15.47 2.11
N SER A 19 6.83 16.59 1.40
CA SER A 19 5.64 16.74 0.56
C SER A 19 5.68 15.78 -0.64
N GLY A 20 6.85 15.63 -1.27
CA GLY A 20 7.06 14.68 -2.36
C GLY A 20 6.83 13.24 -1.92
N LEU A 21 7.38 12.86 -0.77
CA LEU A 21 7.20 11.54 -0.18
C LEU A 21 5.72 11.25 0.13
N TYR A 22 5.03 12.20 0.78
CA TYR A 22 3.61 12.08 1.09
C TYR A 22 2.75 11.86 -0.17
N TRP A 23 3.04 12.59 -1.25
CA TRP A 23 2.30 12.45 -2.51
C TRP A 23 2.56 11.09 -3.17
N TYR A 24 3.82 10.65 -3.19
CA TYR A 24 4.22 9.36 -3.73
C TYR A 24 3.58 8.20 -2.97
N THR A 25 3.66 8.22 -1.64
CA THR A 25 3.02 7.22 -0.78
C THR A 25 1.50 7.21 -0.95
N SER A 26 0.86 8.38 -1.00
CA SER A 26 -0.58 8.50 -1.26
C SER A 26 -0.99 7.92 -2.62
N MET A 27 -0.13 8.05 -3.64
CA MET A 27 -0.34 7.46 -4.96
C MET A 27 -0.25 5.93 -4.92
N LEU A 28 0.76 5.39 -4.24
CA LEU A 28 0.93 3.94 -4.06
C LEU A 28 -0.26 3.31 -3.32
N TYR A 29 -0.77 3.95 -2.25
CA TYR A 29 -1.98 3.49 -1.57
C TYR A 29 -3.19 3.40 -2.50
N ARG A 30 -3.41 4.41 -3.34
CA ARG A 30 -4.52 4.40 -4.30
C ARG A 30 -4.35 3.27 -5.31
N GLN A 31 -3.16 3.12 -5.88
CA GLN A 31 -2.86 2.04 -6.82
C GLN A 31 -3.09 0.66 -6.19
N LEU A 32 -2.64 0.46 -4.95
CA LEU A 32 -2.81 -0.78 -4.21
C LEU A 32 -4.29 -1.09 -3.97
N GLN A 33 -5.06 -0.13 -3.47
CA GLN A 33 -6.51 -0.27 -3.24
C GLN A 33 -7.24 -0.59 -4.55
N ASP A 34 -6.98 0.16 -5.61
CA ASP A 34 -7.63 -0.03 -6.89
C ASP A 34 -7.29 -1.41 -7.50
N SER A 35 -6.06 -1.88 -7.33
CA SER A 35 -5.63 -3.19 -7.83
C SER A 35 -6.28 -4.33 -7.04
N LEU A 36 -6.35 -4.23 -5.71
CA LEU A 36 -7.08 -5.17 -4.87
C LEU A 36 -8.57 -5.23 -5.24
N ASP A 37 -9.17 -4.09 -5.56
CA ASP A 37 -10.58 -4.00 -5.98
C ASP A 37 -10.84 -4.61 -7.35
N ARG A 38 -9.95 -4.39 -8.32
CA ARG A 38 -10.04 -5.03 -9.65
C ARG A 38 -9.83 -6.53 -9.55
N LEU A 39 -8.85 -6.98 -8.77
CA LEU A 39 -8.61 -8.41 -8.53
C LEU A 39 -9.82 -9.07 -7.86
N TYR A 40 -10.41 -8.43 -6.83
CA TYR A 40 -11.63 -8.92 -6.20
C TYR A 40 -12.76 -9.13 -7.22
N LYS A 41 -13.03 -8.13 -8.06
CA LYS A 41 -14.08 -8.22 -9.10
C LYS A 41 -13.78 -9.32 -10.13
N ALA A 42 -12.52 -9.46 -10.54
CA ALA A 42 -12.11 -10.50 -11.47
C ALA A 42 -12.33 -11.91 -10.89
N VAL A 43 -12.01 -12.11 -9.62
CA VAL A 43 -12.22 -13.40 -8.91
C VAL A 43 -13.71 -13.65 -8.67
N GLU A 44 -14.47 -12.64 -8.26
CA GLU A 44 -15.92 -12.73 -8.03
C GLU A 44 -16.67 -13.19 -9.28
N THR A 45 -16.26 -12.66 -10.45
CA THR A 45 -16.80 -13.01 -11.76
C THR A 45 -16.12 -14.22 -12.42
N GLU A 46 -15.20 -14.89 -11.72
CA GLU A 46 -14.42 -16.04 -12.22
C GLU A 46 -13.65 -15.77 -13.52
N SER A 47 -13.33 -14.50 -13.77
CA SER A 47 -12.51 -14.05 -14.89
C SER A 47 -11.03 -14.29 -14.59
N TRP A 48 -10.61 -15.55 -14.56
CA TRP A 48 -9.25 -15.95 -14.17
C TRP A 48 -8.16 -15.31 -15.04
N SER A 49 -8.41 -15.14 -16.34
CA SER A 49 -7.46 -14.44 -17.21
C SER A 49 -7.24 -12.98 -16.80
N GLN A 50 -8.26 -12.32 -16.23
CA GLN A 50 -8.16 -10.98 -15.70
C GLN A 50 -7.51 -11.00 -14.32
N ALA A 51 -7.87 -11.96 -13.45
CA ALA A 51 -7.24 -12.14 -12.16
C ALA A 51 -5.71 -12.31 -12.30
N ASP A 52 -5.25 -13.12 -13.26
CA ASP A 52 -3.83 -13.34 -13.57
C ASP A 52 -3.12 -12.06 -14.06
N ARG A 53 -3.84 -11.09 -14.63
CA ARG A 53 -3.26 -9.79 -15.02
C ARG A 53 -3.22 -8.84 -13.84
N GLU A 54 -4.31 -8.77 -13.09
CA GLU A 54 -4.42 -7.88 -11.92
C GLU A 54 -3.48 -8.31 -10.80
N VAL A 55 -3.22 -9.61 -10.62
CA VAL A 55 -2.28 -10.12 -9.60
C VAL A 55 -0.85 -9.71 -9.90
N ARG A 56 -0.41 -9.79 -11.17
CA ARG A 56 0.92 -9.32 -11.58
C ARG A 56 1.09 -7.82 -11.40
N GLY A 57 0.06 -7.05 -11.76
CA GLY A 57 0.05 -5.61 -11.48
C GLY A 57 0.12 -5.31 -9.98
N LEU A 58 -0.57 -6.12 -9.16
CA LEU A 58 -0.56 -6.00 -7.71
C LEU A 58 0.83 -6.32 -7.12
N GLU A 59 1.52 -7.36 -7.60
CA GLU A 59 2.90 -7.69 -7.21
C GLU A 59 3.86 -6.53 -7.49
N GLU A 60 3.80 -5.93 -8.68
CA GLU A 60 4.65 -4.79 -9.05
C GLU A 60 4.35 -3.53 -8.20
N ILE A 61 3.07 -3.28 -7.90
CA ILE A 61 2.66 -2.18 -7.01
C ILE A 61 3.19 -2.44 -5.60
N TRP A 62 3.06 -3.67 -5.11
CA TRP A 62 3.51 -4.05 -3.79
C TRP A 62 5.02 -3.92 -3.65
N ALA A 63 5.82 -4.40 -4.61
CA ALA A 63 7.28 -4.27 -4.57
C ALA A 63 7.73 -2.79 -4.44
N ARG A 64 7.11 -1.88 -5.21
CA ARG A 64 7.40 -0.44 -5.09
C ARG A 64 6.93 0.16 -3.77
N ALA A 65 5.81 -0.34 -3.24
CA ALA A 65 5.25 0.14 -2.00
C ALA A 65 6.10 -0.31 -0.81
N ASP A 66 6.50 -1.57 -0.76
CA ASP A 66 7.38 -2.12 0.26
C ASP A 66 8.70 -1.35 0.28
N ASP A 67 9.41 -1.24 -0.85
CA ASP A 67 10.66 -0.46 -0.96
C ASP A 67 10.52 0.99 -0.44
N ALA A 68 9.37 1.62 -0.68
CA ALA A 68 9.10 2.99 -0.24
C ALA A 68 8.72 3.10 1.25
N TRP A 69 8.07 2.07 1.81
CA TRP A 69 7.45 2.09 3.12
C TRP A 69 8.33 1.46 4.20
N THR A 70 9.08 0.39 3.91
CA THR A 70 9.98 -0.28 4.85
C THR A 70 10.90 0.69 5.61
N PRO A 71 11.50 1.74 4.99
CA PRO A 71 12.44 2.62 5.71
C PRO A 71 11.77 3.63 6.65
N ILE A 72 10.47 3.89 6.49
CA ILE A 72 9.78 5.05 7.11
C ILE A 72 8.55 4.66 7.95
N MET A 73 8.00 3.46 7.75
CA MET A 73 6.78 2.98 8.41
C MET A 73 7.06 1.95 9.50
N ASP A 74 6.07 1.72 10.38
CA ASP A 74 6.12 0.59 11.32
C ASP A 74 6.10 -0.74 10.55
N HIS A 75 7.23 -1.45 10.59
CA HIS A 75 7.40 -2.75 9.95
C HIS A 75 6.26 -3.71 10.25
N ARG A 76 5.71 -3.73 11.47
CA ARG A 76 4.67 -4.72 11.84
C ARG A 76 3.45 -4.68 10.93
N GLN A 77 3.04 -3.52 10.46
CA GLN A 77 1.84 -3.41 9.63
C GLN A 77 2.15 -3.67 8.15
N VAL A 78 3.33 -3.25 7.69
CA VAL A 78 3.82 -3.55 6.35
C VAL A 78 3.98 -5.07 6.21
N ASP A 79 4.62 -5.72 7.20
CA ASP A 79 4.82 -7.17 7.25
C ASP A 79 3.50 -7.95 7.27
N LEU A 80 2.49 -7.48 8.03
CA LEU A 80 1.17 -8.12 8.05
C LEU A 80 0.48 -8.05 6.69
N LEU A 81 0.65 -6.93 5.97
CA LEU A 81 0.12 -6.78 4.63
C LEU A 81 0.90 -7.63 3.63
N ASP A 82 2.23 -7.70 3.75
CA ASP A 82 3.09 -8.59 2.95
C ASP A 82 2.66 -10.05 3.06
N GLU A 83 2.51 -10.54 4.29
CA GLU A 83 2.06 -11.91 4.55
C GLU A 83 0.68 -12.16 3.94
N SER A 84 -0.22 -11.17 4.07
CA SER A 84 -1.56 -11.26 3.52
C SER A 84 -1.56 -11.31 1.99
N LEU A 85 -0.73 -10.51 1.33
CA LEU A 85 -0.60 -10.45 -0.12
C LEU A 85 0.09 -11.69 -0.69
N THR A 86 1.09 -12.22 -0.01
CA THR A 86 1.73 -13.50 -0.36
C THR A 86 0.70 -14.63 -0.46
N ARG A 87 -0.25 -14.68 0.48
CA ARG A 87 -1.38 -15.62 0.42
C ARG A 87 -2.31 -15.33 -0.75
N VAL A 88 -2.61 -14.07 -1.06
CA VAL A 88 -3.40 -13.70 -2.26
C VAL A 88 -2.74 -14.25 -3.52
N PHE A 89 -1.43 -14.02 -3.70
CA PHE A 89 -0.70 -14.47 -4.88
C PHE A 89 -0.79 -15.99 -5.04
N THR A 90 -0.55 -16.72 -3.95
CA THR A 90 -0.68 -18.18 -3.92
C THR A 90 -2.10 -18.65 -4.24
N LEU A 91 -3.12 -18.02 -3.65
CA LEU A 91 -4.52 -18.42 -3.84
C LEU A 91 -5.04 -18.13 -5.25
N VAL A 92 -4.51 -17.11 -5.93
CA VAL A 92 -4.78 -16.87 -7.36
C VAL A 92 -4.29 -18.02 -8.21
N GLU A 93 -3.05 -18.50 -7.98
CA GLU A 93 -2.48 -19.64 -8.70
C GLU A 93 -3.29 -20.93 -8.47
N LEU A 94 -3.76 -21.13 -7.24
CA LEU A 94 -4.57 -22.29 -6.86
C LEU A 94 -6.03 -22.20 -7.33
N ARG A 95 -6.47 -21.03 -7.81
CA ARG A 95 -7.86 -20.74 -8.24
C ARG A 95 -8.92 -21.08 -7.18
N GLN A 96 -8.56 -20.89 -5.91
CA GLN A 96 -9.44 -21.11 -4.76
C GLN A 96 -10.30 -19.87 -4.52
N LYS A 97 -11.45 -19.78 -5.19
CA LYS A 97 -12.29 -18.57 -5.25
C LYS A 97 -12.69 -18.09 -3.85
N GLU A 98 -13.28 -18.96 -3.04
CA GLU A 98 -13.84 -18.60 -1.73
C GLU A 98 -12.74 -18.13 -0.77
N GLU A 99 -11.65 -18.89 -0.64
CA GLU A 99 -10.51 -18.50 0.19
C GLU A 99 -9.86 -17.21 -0.31
N LEU A 100 -9.73 -17.04 -1.63
CA LEU A 100 -9.15 -15.84 -2.24
C LEU A 100 -9.98 -14.59 -1.97
N LEU A 101 -11.31 -14.66 -2.11
CA LEU A 101 -12.19 -13.52 -1.82
C LEU A 101 -12.10 -13.11 -0.35
N LEU A 102 -12.05 -14.08 0.56
CA LEU A 102 -11.85 -13.82 1.99
C LEU A 102 -10.49 -13.14 2.22
N GLN A 103 -9.43 -13.67 1.62
CA GLN A 103 -8.07 -13.16 1.78
C GLN A 103 -7.89 -11.75 1.17
N LEU A 104 -8.56 -11.45 0.05
CA LEU A 104 -8.59 -10.11 -0.54
C LEU A 104 -9.30 -9.11 0.37
N ALA A 105 -10.38 -9.51 1.04
CA ALA A 105 -11.06 -8.66 2.03
C ALA A 105 -10.15 -8.34 3.23
N VAL A 106 -9.37 -9.32 3.71
CA VAL A 106 -8.36 -9.13 4.76
C VAL A 106 -7.26 -8.17 4.29
N SER A 107 -6.70 -8.39 3.10
CA SER A 107 -5.65 -7.55 2.51
C SER A 107 -6.12 -6.11 2.33
N ARG A 108 -7.35 -5.90 1.85
CA ARG A 108 -7.96 -4.56 1.73
C ARG A 108 -8.07 -3.86 3.09
N ARG A 109 -8.43 -4.60 4.15
CA ARG A 109 -8.52 -4.05 5.51
C ARG A 109 -7.14 -3.68 6.06
N LEU A 110 -6.12 -4.48 5.82
CA LEU A 110 -4.74 -4.20 6.21
C LEU A 110 -4.20 -2.97 5.49
N ALA A 111 -4.36 -2.90 4.16
CA ALA A 111 -3.97 -1.73 3.37
C ALA A 111 -4.66 -0.43 3.83
N ARG A 112 -5.93 -0.50 4.24
CA ARG A 112 -6.63 0.66 4.80
C ARG A 112 -6.04 1.09 6.16
N ARG A 113 -5.78 0.14 7.06
CA ARG A 113 -5.16 0.45 8.36
C ARG A 113 -3.77 1.07 8.21
N LEU A 114 -2.98 0.57 7.27
CA LEU A 114 -1.64 1.09 6.98
C LEU A 114 -1.70 2.57 6.57
N LYS A 115 -2.66 2.95 5.71
CA LYS A 115 -2.94 4.34 5.35
C LYS A 115 -3.42 5.19 6.54
N ASP A 116 -4.34 4.66 7.33
CA ASP A 116 -4.95 5.41 8.45
C ASP A 116 -3.92 5.74 9.55
N MET A 117 -2.84 4.97 9.66
CA MET A 117 -1.73 5.22 10.59
C MET A 117 -0.74 6.29 10.14
N GLU A 118 -0.63 6.56 8.83
CA GLU A 118 0.22 7.66 8.32
C GLU A 118 -0.43 9.04 8.45
N VAL A 119 -1.75 9.09 8.52
CA VAL A 119 -2.46 10.33 8.80
C VAL A 119 -2.50 10.47 10.32
N PRO A 120 -1.84 11.47 10.95
CA PRO A 120 -2.13 11.82 12.33
C PRO A 120 -3.57 12.33 12.40
N GLY A 121 -4.52 11.41 12.50
CA GLY A 121 -5.90 11.69 12.79
C GLY A 121 -6.03 12.02 14.27
N ILE A 122 -6.86 13.02 14.59
CA ILE A 122 -7.17 13.43 15.96
C ILE A 122 -7.66 12.25 16.83
N GLY A 123 -8.15 11.16 16.21
CA GLY A 123 -8.54 9.92 16.89
C GLY A 123 -7.39 9.05 17.39
N ASN A 124 -6.13 9.35 17.07
CA ASN A 124 -4.95 8.63 17.59
C ASN A 124 -4.34 9.28 18.84
N ILE A 125 -5.00 10.33 19.36
CA ILE A 125 -4.59 11.11 20.54
C ILE A 125 -5.56 10.90 21.73
N PHE A 126 -6.58 10.05 21.57
CA PHE A 126 -7.57 9.72 22.61
C PHE A 126 -7.98 8.24 22.56
#